data_AF-A0A6H9WI67-F1
#
_entry.id   AF-A0A6H9WI67-F1
#
_cell.length_a   1.000
_cell.length_b   1.000
_cell.length_c   1.000
_cell.angle_alpha   90.00
_cell.angle_beta   90.00
_cell.angle_gamma   90.00
#
_symmetry.space_group_name_H-M   'P 1'
#
loop_
_entity.id
_entity.type
_entity.pdbx_description
1 polymer ?
#
loop_
_entity_poly.entity_id
_entity_poly.type
_entity_poly.pdbx_seq_one_letter_code
_entity_poly.pdbx_strand_id
1 'polypeptide(L)'
;MPREAVLLTTDPIRLMELGEAVQRRPERLGVQGIDRGGSAAILHPDGRLVCSVQAPVRLETIDEVHRLRPDATSEVSFPCYWHDAWVAPDDEPLGVACLEALASMTRGVLVLSPAVSVPDRHRTEGVGGPP
;
A
#
# COMPACT_ATOMS: atom_id res chain seq x y z
N MET A 1 12.57 2.91 -3.91
CA MET A 1 11.33 3.67 -4.22
C MET A 1 10.22 3.11 -3.36
N PRO A 2 9.25 3.91 -2.89
CA PRO A 2 8.12 3.40 -2.13
C PRO A 2 7.36 2.37 -2.99
N ARG A 3 6.88 1.31 -2.35
CA ARG A 3 6.15 0.26 -3.05
C ARG A 3 4.68 0.65 -3.13
N GLU A 4 4.18 0.71 -4.35
CA GLU A 4 2.78 1.00 -4.62
C GLU A 4 1.93 -0.25 -4.41
N ALA A 5 0.71 -0.05 -3.94
CA ALA A 5 -0.26 -1.09 -3.73
C ALA A 5 -1.69 -0.54 -3.93
N VAL A 6 -2.62 -1.44 -4.19
CA VAL A 6 -4.04 -1.14 -4.27
C VAL A 6 -4.78 -2.07 -3.31
N LEU A 7 -5.70 -1.50 -2.54
CA LEU A 7 -6.67 -2.25 -1.74
C LEU A 7 -8.04 -2.13 -2.39
N LEU A 8 -8.63 -3.27 -2.71
CA LEU A 8 -10.01 -3.39 -3.18
C LEU A 8 -10.86 -3.95 -2.05
N THR A 9 -11.75 -3.16 -1.48
CA THR A 9 -12.50 -3.53 -0.27
C THR A 9 -14.00 -3.45 -0.47
N THR A 10 -14.77 -4.22 0.31
CA THR A 10 -16.24 -4.17 0.27
C THR A 10 -16.78 -2.90 0.93
N ASP A 11 -16.09 -2.43 1.97
CA ASP A 11 -16.41 -1.23 2.73
C ASP A 11 -15.24 -0.23 2.69
N PRO A 12 -15.49 1.08 2.77
CA PRO A 12 -14.41 2.06 2.76
C PRO A 12 -13.57 1.95 4.03
N ILE A 13 -12.25 1.85 3.89
CA ILE A 13 -11.33 1.90 5.03
C ILE A 13 -11.35 3.30 5.63
N ARG A 14 -11.74 3.42 6.91
CA ARG A 14 -11.68 4.68 7.66
C ARG A 14 -10.59 4.60 8.71
N LEU A 15 -10.33 5.75 9.36
CA LEU A 15 -9.31 5.88 10.38
C LEU A 15 -9.49 4.91 11.56
N MET A 16 -10.73 4.57 11.89
CA MET A 16 -11.02 3.66 13.01
C MET A 16 -10.60 2.23 12.68
N GLU A 17 -10.94 1.74 11.49
CA GLU A 17 -10.56 0.40 11.01
C GLU A 17 -9.04 0.28 10.89
N LEU A 18 -8.36 1.36 10.46
CA LEU A 18 -6.89 1.45 10.48
C LEU A 18 -6.33 1.37 11.89
N GLY A 19 -6.92 2.10 12.84
CA GLY A 19 -6.52 2.06 14.25
C GLY A 19 -6.66 0.66 14.85
N GLU A 20 -7.75 -0.05 14.52
CA GLU A 20 -7.95 -1.43 14.96
C GLU A 20 -6.94 -2.40 14.34
N ALA A 21 -6.67 -2.28 13.04
CA ALA A 21 -5.70 -3.13 12.35
C ALA A 21 -4.31 -2.99 12.96
N VAL A 22 -3.91 -1.75 13.26
CA VAL A 22 -2.65 -1.42 13.92
C VAL A 22 -2.59 -1.96 15.35
N GLN A 23 -3.66 -1.83 16.14
CA GLN A 23 -3.66 -2.29 17.55
C GLN A 23 -3.53 -3.80 17.71
N ARG A 24 -3.92 -4.59 16.69
CA ARG A 24 -3.78 -6.05 16.69
C ARG A 24 -2.36 -6.53 16.40
N ARG A 25 -1.45 -5.61 16.05
CA ARG A 25 -0.06 -5.92 15.75
C ARG A 25 0.82 -5.93 17.00
N PRO A 26 1.89 -6.73 17.01
CA PRO A 26 2.87 -6.71 18.10
C PRO A 26 3.71 -5.41 18.11
N GLU A 27 3.89 -4.77 16.95
CA GLU A 27 4.61 -3.50 16.85
C GLU A 27 3.76 -2.34 17.39
N ARG A 28 4.39 -1.41 18.10
CA ARG A 28 3.73 -0.17 18.53
C ARG A 28 3.66 0.80 17.36
N LEU A 29 2.54 0.85 16.67
CA LEU A 29 2.33 1.78 15.55
C LEU A 29 1.25 2.81 15.90
N GLY A 30 1.32 3.96 15.25
CA GLY A 30 0.33 5.02 15.30
C GLY A 30 -0.42 5.15 13.97
N VAL A 31 -1.61 5.74 14.01
CA VAL A 31 -2.37 6.11 12.82
C VAL A 31 -2.57 7.63 12.81
N GLN A 32 -2.27 8.26 11.67
CA GLN A 32 -2.47 9.68 11.47
C GLN A 32 -3.39 9.90 10.27
N GLY A 33 -4.49 10.63 10.47
CA GLY A 33 -5.35 11.08 9.39
C GLY A 33 -4.72 12.22 8.59
N ILE A 34 -4.95 12.18 7.28
CA ILE A 34 -4.54 13.17 6.29
C ILE A 34 -5.81 13.68 5.59
N ASP A 35 -5.81 14.94 5.16
CA ASP A 35 -6.92 15.55 4.42
C ASP A 35 -8.28 15.38 5.10
N ARG A 36 -8.36 15.79 6.37
CA ARG A 36 -9.56 15.66 7.23
C ARG A 36 -10.02 14.20 7.41
N GLY A 37 -9.11 13.25 7.26
CA GLY A 37 -9.36 11.82 7.44
C GLY A 37 -9.85 11.10 6.18
N GLY A 38 -9.75 11.75 5.01
CA GLY A 38 -9.93 11.08 3.73
C GLY A 38 -8.83 10.05 3.48
N SER A 39 -7.58 10.41 3.77
CA SER A 39 -6.42 9.52 3.68
C SER A 39 -5.82 9.28 5.07
N ALA A 40 -4.94 8.30 5.19
CA ALA A 40 -4.30 7.98 6.46
C ALA A 40 -2.88 7.42 6.27
N ALA A 41 -2.05 7.60 7.29
CA ALA A 41 -0.73 7.02 7.40
C ALA A 41 -0.63 6.16 8.66
N ILE A 42 0.08 5.04 8.53
CA ILE A 42 0.57 4.23 9.65
C ILE A 42 2.03 4.62 9.90
N LEU A 43 2.34 4.96 11.14
CA LEU A 43 3.62 5.51 11.55
C LEU A 43 4.24 4.69 12.68
N HIS A 44 5.57 4.69 12.73
CA HIS A 44 6.31 4.35 13.93
C HIS A 44 6.11 5.40 15.03
N PRO A 45 6.41 5.10 16.31
CA PRO A 45 6.29 6.06 17.40
C PRO A 45 7.20 7.29 17.26
N ASP A 46 8.29 7.15 16.50
CA ASP A 46 9.23 8.22 16.15
C ASP A 46 8.75 9.10 14.99
N GLY A 47 7.58 8.80 14.42
CA GLY A 47 6.97 9.53 13.31
C GLY A 47 7.41 9.06 11.91
N ARG A 48 8.27 8.03 11.79
CA ARG A 48 8.63 7.47 10.48
C ARG A 48 7.45 6.76 9.84
N LEU A 49 7.28 6.95 8.52
CA LEU A 49 6.21 6.34 7.74
C LEU A 49 6.44 4.83 7.57
N VAL A 50 5.40 4.04 7.82
CA VAL A 50 5.37 2.60 7.50
C VAL A 50 4.62 2.40 6.19
N CYS A 51 3.37 2.85 6.13
CA CYS A 51 2.59 2.89 4.90
C CYS A 51 1.49 3.96 4.98
N SER A 52 0.88 4.28 3.84
CA SER A 52 -0.27 5.17 3.76
C SER A 52 -1.35 4.58 2.86
N VAL A 53 -2.59 4.94 3.12
CA VAL A 53 -3.79 4.54 2.37
C VAL A 53 -4.54 5.81 2.01
N GLN A 54 -4.91 5.95 0.75
CA GLN A 54 -5.64 7.10 0.24
C GLN A 54 -7.15 6.95 0.38
N ALA A 55 -7.83 8.08 0.19
CA ALA A 55 -9.28 8.12 0.18
C ALA A 55 -9.89 7.12 -0.81
N PRO A 56 -10.98 6.44 -0.41
CA PRO A 56 -11.65 5.47 -1.25
C PRO A 56 -12.26 6.13 -2.50
N VAL A 57 -12.15 5.45 -3.62
CA VAL A 57 -12.97 5.68 -4.81
C VAL A 57 -13.91 4.49 -4.97
N ARG A 58 -15.22 4.75 -4.97
CA ARG A 58 -16.21 3.69 -5.20
C ARG A 58 -16.22 3.30 -6.67
N LEU A 59 -16.11 2.01 -6.94
CA LEU A 59 -16.18 1.42 -8.27
C LEU A 59 -17.43 0.55 -8.37
N GLU A 60 -18.14 0.66 -9.49
CA GLU A 60 -19.40 -0.09 -9.70
C GLU A 60 -19.15 -1.39 -10.46
N THR A 61 -18.04 -1.50 -11.20
CA THR A 61 -17.78 -2.63 -12.10
C THR A 61 -16.32 -3.07 -12.12
N ILE A 62 -16.12 -4.34 -12.49
CA ILE A 62 -14.77 -4.92 -12.69
C ILE A 62 -14.01 -4.27 -13.85
N ASP A 63 -14.71 -3.74 -14.86
CA ASP A 63 -14.07 -3.08 -16.00
C ASP A 63 -13.30 -1.82 -15.58
N GLU A 64 -13.79 -1.11 -14.57
CA GLU A 64 -13.08 0.04 -14.01
C GLU A 64 -11.78 -0.37 -13.31
N VAL A 65 -11.81 -1.52 -12.60
CA VAL A 65 -10.63 -2.10 -11.97
C VAL A 65 -9.62 -2.52 -13.03
N HIS A 66 -10.02 -3.30 -14.04
CA HIS A 66 -9.12 -3.75 -15.10
C HIS A 66 -8.53 -2.60 -15.94
N ARG A 67 -9.26 -1.50 -16.11
CA ARG A 67 -8.74 -0.30 -16.76
C ARG A 67 -7.57 0.32 -15.99
N LEU A 68 -7.63 0.30 -14.65
CA LEU A 68 -6.63 0.91 -13.77
C LEU A 68 -5.49 -0.06 -13.42
N ARG A 69 -5.82 -1.33 -13.20
CA ARG A 69 -4.90 -2.44 -12.88
C ARG A 69 -5.33 -3.69 -13.66
N PRO A 70 -4.81 -3.86 -14.89
CA PRO A 70 -5.13 -5.02 -15.74
C PRO A 70 -4.72 -6.37 -15.12
N ASP A 71 -3.82 -6.34 -14.13
CA ASP A 71 -3.30 -7.47 -13.38
C ASP A 71 -4.12 -7.80 -12.12
N ALA A 72 -5.11 -6.98 -11.75
CA ALA A 72 -5.94 -7.22 -10.58
C ALA A 72 -6.89 -8.41 -10.80
N THR A 73 -7.08 -9.22 -9.76
CA THR A 73 -7.94 -10.41 -9.82
C THR A 73 -9.43 -10.06 -9.66
N SER A 74 -10.30 -10.90 -10.21
CA SER A 74 -11.76 -10.72 -10.20
C SER A 74 -12.44 -11.19 -8.90
N GLU A 75 -11.71 -11.30 -7.79
CA GLU A 75 -12.20 -11.94 -6.56
C GLU A 75 -13.01 -11.00 -5.65
N VAL A 76 -13.21 -9.75 -6.06
CA VAL A 76 -13.95 -8.75 -5.27
C VAL A 76 -15.38 -8.61 -5.80
N SER A 77 -16.34 -8.55 -4.87
CA SER A 77 -17.74 -8.28 -5.19
C SER A 77 -17.95 -6.79 -5.46
N PHE A 78 -18.78 -6.45 -6.45
CA PHE A 78 -19.11 -5.07 -6.79
C PHE A 78 -20.51 -4.69 -6.25
N PRO A 79 -20.72 -3.43 -5.83
CA PRO A 79 -19.76 -2.31 -5.82
C PRO A 79 -18.64 -2.50 -4.79
N CYS A 80 -17.44 -1.97 -5.09
CA CYS A 80 -16.29 -2.03 -4.18
C CYS A 80 -15.63 -0.64 -4.01
N TYR A 81 -14.66 -0.55 -3.11
CA TYR A 81 -13.88 0.65 -2.86
C TYR A 81 -12.41 0.39 -3.21
N TRP A 82 -11.88 1.26 -4.06
CA TRP A 82 -10.48 1.33 -4.43
C TRP A 82 -9.75 2.28 -3.51
N HIS A 83 -8.65 1.81 -2.91
CA HIS A 83 -7.72 2.65 -2.18
C HIS A 83 -6.32 2.48 -2.75
N ASP A 84 -5.70 3.58 -3.18
CA ASP A 84 -4.27 3.59 -3.44
C ASP A 84 -3.51 3.55 -2.12
N ALA A 85 -2.41 2.82 -2.09
CA ALA A 85 -1.55 2.71 -0.92
C ALA A 85 -0.08 2.76 -1.31
N TRP A 86 0.73 3.29 -0.39
CA TRP A 86 2.18 3.33 -0.53
C TRP A 86 2.84 2.78 0.72
N VAL A 87 3.81 1.90 0.51
CA VAL A 87 4.65 1.34 1.56
C VAL A 87 6.01 2.01 1.53
N ALA A 88 6.50 2.42 2.70
CA ALA A 88 7.82 3.02 2.83
C ALA A 88 8.92 1.99 2.51
N PRO A 89 9.99 2.37 1.77
CA PRO A 89 11.02 1.42 1.36
C PRO A 89 11.72 0.71 2.52
N ASP A 90 12.01 1.46 3.59
CA ASP A 90 12.76 0.96 4.75
C ASP A 90 11.92 0.06 5.65
N ASP A 91 10.60 0.04 5.45
CA ASP A 91 9.62 -0.68 6.26
C ASP A 91 8.73 -1.59 5.39
N GLU A 92 9.24 -2.02 4.23
CA GLU A 92 8.44 -2.77 3.24
C GLU A 92 7.73 -4.01 3.82
N PRO A 93 8.42 -4.92 4.54
CA PRO A 93 7.77 -6.10 5.10
C PRO A 93 6.65 -5.73 6.09
N LEU A 94 6.87 -4.71 6.90
CA LEU A 94 5.91 -4.26 7.91
C LEU A 94 4.72 -3.56 7.28
N GLY A 95 4.96 -2.68 6.30
CA GLY A 95 3.92 -1.95 5.61
C GLY A 95 3.05 -2.88 4.76
N VAL A 96 3.64 -3.85 4.05
CA VAL A 96 2.87 -4.90 3.35
C VAL A 96 2.03 -5.69 4.34
N ALA A 97 2.59 -6.13 5.47
CA ALA A 97 1.84 -6.87 6.48
C ALA A 97 0.71 -6.04 7.12
N CYS A 98 0.85 -4.70 7.20
CA CYS A 98 -0.24 -3.82 7.62
C CYS A 98 -1.36 -3.75 6.57
N LEU A 99 -1.01 -3.64 5.29
CA LEU A 99 -1.99 -3.62 4.20
C LEU A 99 -2.72 -4.96 4.04
N GLU A 100 -2.02 -6.08 4.22
CA GLU A 100 -2.63 -7.43 4.23
C GLU A 100 -3.62 -7.59 5.38
N ALA A 101 -3.28 -7.10 6.57
CA ALA A 101 -4.18 -7.12 7.73
C ALA A 101 -5.45 -6.29 7.45
N LEU A 102 -5.30 -5.12 6.82
CA LEU A 102 -6.44 -4.29 6.41
C LEU A 102 -7.33 -5.02 5.39
N ALA A 103 -6.73 -5.57 4.33
CA ALA A 103 -7.46 -6.35 3.33
C ALA A 103 -8.27 -7.48 3.98
N SER A 104 -7.65 -8.24 4.89
CA SER A 104 -8.33 -9.32 5.61
C SER A 104 -9.51 -8.82 6.45
N MET A 105 -9.33 -7.72 7.19
CA MET A 105 -10.38 -7.13 8.03
C MET A 105 -11.58 -6.62 7.22
N THR A 106 -11.31 -6.07 6.03
CA THR A 106 -12.35 -5.51 5.15
C THR A 106 -12.86 -6.50 4.11
N ARG A 107 -12.48 -7.79 4.21
CA ARG A 107 -12.77 -8.83 3.20
C ARG A 107 -12.41 -8.38 1.78
N GLY A 108 -11.30 -7.67 1.68
CA GLY A 108 -10.76 -7.11 0.45
C GLY A 108 -9.56 -7.88 -0.08
N VAL A 109 -9.03 -7.37 -1.18
CA VAL A 109 -7.85 -7.92 -1.85
C VAL A 109 -6.77 -6.83 -1.89
N LEU A 110 -5.54 -7.24 -1.57
CA LEU A 110 -4.35 -6.42 -1.75
C LEU A 110 -3.67 -6.79 -3.07
N VAL A 111 -3.47 -5.80 -3.92
CA VAL A 111 -2.73 -5.93 -5.18
C VAL A 111 -1.46 -5.10 -5.07
N LEU A 112 -0.31 -5.76 -4.92
CA LEU A 112 0.98 -5.08 -4.88
C LEU A 112 1.44 -4.74 -6.31
N SER A 113 1.96 -3.53 -6.53
CA SER A 113 2.72 -3.26 -7.74
C SER A 113 4.03 -4.08 -7.73
N PRO A 114 4.51 -4.52 -8.91
CA PRO A 114 5.80 -5.18 -9.01
C PRO A 114 6.89 -4.25 -8.49
N ALA A 115 7.83 -4.79 -7.71
CA ALA A 115 8.96 -4.02 -7.22
C ALA A 115 9.75 -3.48 -8.42
N VAL A 116 9.93 -2.16 -8.48
CA VAL A 116 10.78 -1.53 -9.50
C VAL A 116 12.23 -1.82 -9.13
N SER A 117 12.80 -2.87 -9.71
CA SER A 117 14.25 -3.09 -9.68
C SER A 117 14.93 -2.00 -10.49
N VAL A 118 15.52 -1.01 -9.81
CA VAL A 118 16.44 -0.07 -10.49
C VAL A 118 17.71 -0.86 -10.78
N PRO A 119 18.12 -1.07 -12.05
CA PRO A 119 19.40 -1.68 -12.34
C PRO A 119 20.51 -0.80 -11.76
N ASP A 120 21.38 -1.41 -10.96
CA ASP A 120 22.48 -0.77 -10.26
C ASP A 120 23.39 -0.06 -11.26
N ARG A 121 23.30 1.28 -11.34
CA ARG A 121 24.10 2.10 -12.26
C ARG A 121 25.44 2.53 -11.64
N HIS A 122 26.13 1.67 -10.89
CA HIS A 122 27.53 1.91 -10.54
C HIS A 122 28.33 0.60 -10.42
N ARG A 123 28.65 -0.01 -11.56
CA ARG A 123 29.92 -0.72 -11.72
C ARG A 123 30.68 -0.06 -12.87
N THR A 124 31.31 1.08 -12.58
CA THR A 124 32.41 1.61 -13.39
C THR A 124 33.53 0.58 -13.34
N GLU A 125 33.62 -0.25 -14.39
CA GLU A 125 34.83 -0.99 -14.68
C GLU A 125 35.93 0.03 -14.97
N GLY A 126 36.82 0.22 -14.00
CA GLY A 126 38.13 0.80 -14.24
C GLY A 126 38.92 -0.16 -15.11
N VAL A 127 38.86 0.02 -16.43
CA VAL A 127 39.81 -0.62 -17.34
C VAL A 127 40.98 0.34 -17.52
N GLY A 128 42.10 -0.05 -16.90
CA GLY A 128 43.40 0.61 -17.02
C GLY A 128 43.84 0.70 -18.48
N GLY A 129 44.53 1.80 -18.78
CA GLY A 129 44.93 2.19 -20.14
C GLY A 129 46.16 1.46 -20.69
N PRO A 130 46.59 1.88 -21.89
CA PRO A 130 48.00 1.83 -22.26
C PRO A 130 48.49 3.17 -22.86
N PRO A 131 49.79 3.46 -22.76
CA PRO A 131 50.52 4.02 -23.88
C PRO A 131 51.37 2.94 -24.58
#